data_AF-A0A7S1G0X7-F1
#
_entry.id   AF-A0A7S1G0X7-F1
#
_cell.length_a   1.000
_cell.length_b   1.000
_cell.length_c   1.000
_cell.angle_alpha   90.00
_cell.angle_beta   90.00
_cell.angle_gamma   90.00
#
_symmetry.space_group_name_H-M   'P 1'
#
loop_
_entity.id
_entity.type
_entity.pdbx_description
1 polymer ?
#
loop_
_entity_poly.entity_id
_entity_poly.type
_entity_poly.pdbx_seq_one_letter_code
_entity_poly.pdbx_strand_id
1 'polypeptide(L)'
;MTKFQPNLLILGFIVVYANAQCLKDITLTATRCSYDALLIAFQEKLDSDPLCSNKDATLELQSFFGSVDEAKVKISEACSAANIPFSAITDQGDIFDKEYYDGGTYYNEERESINEYGITENRLKNDPGARIIDIYKSLASNQGLSWPNSISNFEDKCKLNAAMCCFTQDRQANDNNGNCATPYEENCIDASPADNTDICYVDMERAPTSSRTSQGFAIFEKNAEEDSHCHGFAWAEDPTDSSARFSANNLFYVSMYDHLTARGYARNVPGAPMCACVEQMPVVTRADCTQIDIQSETAEFSLRTEKGVTNLTATISDLKIAFNSCQGANNNNNDLTAYYERLVDEGKISTEKQVDFQKTVVGRTYCYEAIDSFLNEKGLTPKPECRFSYPQECGCETVLQNDYRGVRNVTKSGLQCQRWDEQAPQKHSRTRKNFPESNLIENYCRNPDDETGGAWCYTTDPNKRWEYCDIPNCTGDLETSAPTQSPTTEEEAYPCSYDVDQADYRGRINETAEGIKCQSWSSQYPHTHSRTSARYPDSGLDGNYCRNPDSEPGAWCYTTDPNIRWKLCDVPRCDDSTERRKRQLRGE
;
A
#
# COMPACT_ATOMS: atom_id res chain seq x y z
N MET A 1 97.28 -30.17 28.32
CA MET A 1 96.74 -29.36 29.43
C MET A 1 95.36 -28.88 28.99
N THR A 2 94.35 -29.11 29.85
CA THR A 2 93.01 -28.45 29.93
C THR A 2 92.06 -28.52 28.72
N LYS A 3 90.74 -28.75 28.81
CA LYS A 3 89.76 -29.22 29.82
C LYS A 3 88.41 -29.32 29.05
N PHE A 4 87.61 -30.36 29.32
CA PHE A 4 86.13 -30.41 29.39
C PHE A 4 85.20 -29.62 28.42
N GLN A 5 84.30 -30.34 27.72
CA GLN A 5 82.92 -29.92 27.34
C GLN A 5 82.01 -29.72 28.59
N PRO A 6 80.75 -29.19 28.59
CA PRO A 6 79.73 -29.12 27.51
C PRO A 6 78.73 -27.91 27.51
N ASN A 7 77.73 -27.98 26.59
CA ASN A 7 76.37 -27.39 26.60
C ASN A 7 76.15 -25.88 26.34
N LEU A 8 75.32 -25.55 25.34
CA LEU A 8 73.94 -25.11 25.59
C LEU A 8 73.09 -25.16 24.31
N LEU A 9 72.07 -26.01 24.30
CA LEU A 9 70.93 -25.90 23.39
C LEU A 9 70.26 -24.54 23.64
N ILE A 10 70.19 -23.69 22.63
CA ILE A 10 69.17 -22.64 22.58
C ILE A 10 68.04 -23.21 21.73
N LEU A 11 67.07 -23.79 22.42
CA LEU A 11 65.73 -24.03 21.88
C LEU A 11 65.20 -22.67 21.42
N GLY A 12 65.24 -22.42 20.12
CA GLY A 12 64.49 -21.35 19.50
C GLY A 12 63.02 -21.60 19.78
N PHE A 13 62.46 -20.85 20.73
CA PHE A 13 61.02 -20.65 20.85
C PHE A 13 60.55 -19.99 19.55
N ILE A 14 60.23 -20.81 18.55
CA ILE A 14 59.23 -20.43 17.56
C ILE A 14 57.93 -20.42 18.34
N VAL A 15 57.58 -19.24 18.88
CA VAL A 15 56.19 -18.96 19.23
C VAL A 15 55.46 -18.93 17.89
N VAL A 16 54.95 -20.09 17.49
CA VAL A 16 53.87 -20.16 16.52
C VAL A 16 52.71 -19.46 17.22
N TYR A 17 52.53 -18.17 16.95
CA TYR A 17 51.22 -17.55 17.11
C TYR A 17 50.32 -18.29 16.11
N ALA A 18 49.73 -19.39 16.55
CA ALA A 18 48.46 -19.80 15.99
C ALA A 18 47.59 -18.55 16.12
N ASN A 19 47.08 -18.04 15.00
CA ASN A 19 45.96 -17.10 15.01
C ASN A 19 44.82 -17.83 15.74
N ALA A 20 44.79 -17.73 17.07
CA ALA A 20 43.68 -18.17 17.88
C ALA A 20 42.53 -17.27 17.45
N GLN A 21 41.62 -17.86 16.68
CA GLN A 21 40.42 -17.19 16.23
C GLN A 21 39.73 -16.65 17.49
N CYS A 22 39.58 -15.33 17.56
CA CYS A 22 38.88 -14.68 18.65
C CYS A 22 37.48 -15.31 18.72
N LEU A 23 37.14 -15.87 19.90
CA LEU A 23 35.89 -16.57 20.18
C LEU A 23 35.57 -17.73 19.21
N LYS A 24 36.17 -18.89 19.44
CA LYS A 24 35.74 -20.15 18.82
C LYS A 24 34.73 -20.88 19.71
N ASP A 25 33.64 -21.36 19.12
CA ASP A 25 32.61 -22.17 19.77
C ASP A 25 32.02 -21.48 21.02
N ILE A 26 31.21 -20.45 20.77
CA ILE A 26 30.70 -19.56 21.80
C ILE A 26 29.19 -19.68 22.00
N THR A 27 28.78 -19.58 23.26
CA THR A 27 27.39 -19.38 23.66
C THR A 27 27.21 -17.98 24.26
N LEU A 28 26.14 -17.29 23.85
CA LEU A 28 25.80 -15.92 24.23
C LEU A 28 24.34 -15.88 24.68
N THR A 29 24.06 -15.13 25.73
CA THR A 29 22.68 -14.86 26.17
C THR A 29 22.34 -13.42 25.82
N ALA A 30 21.22 -13.21 25.16
CA ALA A 30 20.69 -11.91 24.76
C ALA A 30 19.28 -11.70 25.30
N THR A 31 18.92 -10.43 25.49
CA THR A 31 17.60 -10.01 26.01
C THR A 31 16.44 -10.23 25.04
N ARG A 32 16.74 -10.58 23.79
CA ARG A 32 15.76 -10.92 22.74
C ARG A 32 16.48 -11.60 21.59
N CYS A 33 15.71 -12.29 20.75
CA CYS A 33 16.26 -12.93 19.56
C CYS A 33 16.30 -11.93 18.39
N SER A 34 17.21 -10.96 18.44
CA SER A 34 17.39 -9.96 17.37
C SER A 34 18.86 -9.73 17.03
N TYR A 35 19.12 -9.13 15.86
CA TYR A 35 20.48 -8.77 15.44
C TYR A 35 21.14 -7.83 16.45
N ASP A 36 20.47 -6.74 16.84
CA ASP A 36 21.03 -5.75 17.77
C ASP A 36 21.32 -6.35 19.15
N ALA A 37 20.45 -7.22 19.65
CA ALA A 37 20.65 -7.85 20.96
C ALA A 37 21.79 -8.87 20.95
N LEU A 38 21.93 -9.64 19.85
CA LEU A 38 23.08 -10.51 19.66
C LEU A 38 24.37 -9.68 19.53
N LEU A 39 24.34 -8.58 18.79
CA LEU A 39 25.49 -7.70 18.59
C LEU A 39 26.00 -7.15 19.92
N ILE A 40 25.09 -6.69 20.79
CA ILE A 40 25.43 -6.24 22.16
C ILE A 40 26.06 -7.37 22.97
N ALA A 41 25.42 -8.54 23.05
CA ALA A 41 25.93 -9.67 23.81
C ALA A 41 27.31 -10.15 23.28
N PHE A 42 27.51 -10.06 21.97
CA PHE A 42 28.77 -10.41 21.33
C PHE A 42 29.88 -9.41 21.66
N GLN A 43 29.59 -8.11 21.62
CA GLN A 43 30.55 -7.06 21.99
C GLN A 43 30.96 -7.18 23.47
N GLU A 44 29.99 -7.39 24.37
CA GLU A 44 30.28 -7.62 25.79
C GLU A 44 31.23 -8.81 26.01
N LYS A 45 31.07 -9.87 25.21
CA LYS A 45 32.01 -10.99 25.26
C LYS A 45 33.40 -10.60 24.76
N LEU A 46 33.50 -9.94 23.60
CA LEU A 46 34.77 -9.51 23.03
C LEU A 46 35.55 -8.63 24.01
N ASP A 47 34.87 -7.71 24.68
CA ASP A 47 35.47 -6.82 25.68
C ASP A 47 35.95 -7.57 26.93
N SER A 48 35.28 -8.68 27.28
CA SER A 48 35.64 -9.50 28.43
C SER A 48 36.85 -10.42 28.20
N ASP A 49 37.19 -10.73 26.94
CA ASP A 49 38.27 -11.66 26.60
C ASP A 49 39.57 -10.89 26.28
N PRO A 50 40.64 -11.05 27.09
CA PRO A 50 41.92 -10.38 26.85
C PRO A 50 42.58 -10.72 25.50
N LEU A 51 42.23 -11.85 24.87
CA LEU A 51 42.72 -12.24 23.55
C LEU A 51 41.99 -11.54 22.40
N CYS A 52 40.86 -10.89 22.70
CA CYS A 52 39.95 -10.25 21.75
C CYS A 52 39.84 -8.72 21.93
N SER A 53 40.69 -8.13 22.77
CA SER A 53 40.60 -6.70 23.09
C SER A 53 40.72 -5.80 21.85
N ASN A 54 39.79 -4.85 21.70
CA ASN A 54 39.62 -3.93 20.56
C ASN A 54 39.03 -4.53 19.27
N LYS A 55 38.33 -5.67 19.35
CA LYS A 55 37.54 -6.19 18.23
C LYS A 55 36.14 -5.57 18.21
N ASP A 56 35.63 -5.39 17.00
CA ASP A 56 34.30 -4.83 16.73
C ASP A 56 33.33 -5.97 16.37
N ALA A 57 32.25 -6.09 17.13
CA ALA A 57 31.28 -7.16 16.97
C ALA A 57 30.61 -7.17 15.58
N THR A 58 30.39 -6.00 14.97
CA THR A 58 29.76 -5.91 13.64
C THR A 58 30.69 -6.49 12.58
N LEU A 59 31.97 -6.12 12.60
CA LEU A 59 32.97 -6.64 11.67
C LEU A 59 33.18 -8.16 11.84
N GLU A 60 33.19 -8.64 13.08
CA GLU A 60 33.35 -10.07 13.35
C GLU A 60 32.11 -10.86 12.90
N LEU A 61 30.88 -10.39 13.17
CA LEU A 61 29.65 -11.02 12.64
C LEU A 61 29.59 -10.99 11.10
N GLN A 62 29.99 -9.88 10.47
CA GLN A 62 30.12 -9.82 9.01
C GLN A 62 31.15 -10.83 8.48
N SER A 63 32.24 -11.08 9.23
CA SER A 63 33.22 -12.09 8.83
C SER A 63 32.63 -13.52 8.86
N PHE A 64 31.67 -13.79 9.75
CA PHE A 64 30.98 -15.07 9.83
C PHE A 64 29.90 -15.25 8.76
N PHE A 65 29.13 -14.19 8.48
CA PHE A 65 27.92 -14.29 7.67
C PHE A 65 27.98 -13.58 6.31
N GLY A 66 29.04 -12.82 6.03
CA GLY A 66 29.24 -12.06 4.79
C GLY A 66 28.81 -10.60 4.91
N SER A 67 27.56 -10.37 5.30
CA SER A 67 26.96 -9.03 5.42
C SER A 67 26.03 -8.91 6.63
N VAL A 68 25.61 -7.67 6.95
CA VAL A 68 24.62 -7.43 8.02
C VAL A 68 23.28 -8.07 7.66
N ASP A 69 22.85 -7.96 6.40
CA ASP A 69 21.56 -8.49 5.96
C ASP A 69 21.54 -10.02 5.98
N GLU A 70 22.62 -10.67 5.51
CA GLU A 70 22.77 -12.12 5.63
C GLU A 70 22.80 -12.58 7.09
N ALA A 71 23.46 -11.83 7.98
CA ALA A 71 23.45 -12.11 9.41
C ALA A 71 22.03 -12.01 9.99
N LYS A 72 21.26 -10.97 9.65
CA LYS A 72 19.86 -10.82 10.07
C LYS A 72 19.00 -11.98 9.61
N VAL A 73 19.14 -12.42 8.36
CA VAL A 73 18.43 -13.61 7.84
C VAL A 73 18.80 -14.86 8.63
N LYS A 74 20.09 -15.13 8.84
CA LYS A 74 20.56 -16.32 9.59
C LYS A 74 20.10 -16.32 11.04
N ILE A 75 20.08 -15.15 11.67
CA ILE A 75 19.55 -14.98 13.03
C ILE A 75 18.05 -15.26 13.04
N SER A 76 17.28 -14.69 12.11
CA SER A 76 15.84 -14.93 12.01
C SER A 76 15.53 -16.43 11.81
N GLU A 77 16.27 -17.11 10.93
CA GLU A 77 16.17 -18.57 10.73
C GLU A 77 16.45 -19.34 12.02
N ALA A 78 17.54 -19.00 12.73
CA ALA A 78 17.91 -19.65 13.98
C ALA A 78 16.85 -19.41 15.07
N CYS A 79 16.33 -18.20 15.20
CA CYS A 79 15.28 -17.82 16.13
C CYS A 79 13.94 -18.51 15.84
N SER A 80 13.66 -18.86 14.58
CA SER A 80 12.39 -19.43 14.17
C SER A 80 12.42 -20.96 14.07
N ALA A 81 13.57 -21.60 14.33
CA ALA A 81 13.77 -23.03 14.10
C ALA A 81 12.84 -23.93 14.92
N ALA A 82 12.38 -23.46 16.09
CA ALA A 82 11.46 -24.17 16.98
C ALA A 82 10.01 -23.68 16.86
N ASN A 83 9.69 -22.87 15.84
CA ASN A 83 8.34 -22.41 15.61
C ASN A 83 7.41 -23.56 15.23
N ILE A 84 6.17 -23.50 15.71
CA ILE A 84 5.16 -24.49 15.38
C ILE A 84 4.61 -24.20 13.98
N PRO A 85 4.49 -25.20 13.09
CA PRO A 85 3.85 -25.04 11.79
C PRO A 85 2.43 -24.48 11.92
N PHE A 86 2.08 -23.51 11.07
CA PHE A 86 0.75 -22.90 11.12
C PHE A 86 -0.39 -23.91 10.97
N SER A 87 -0.19 -24.96 10.17
CA SER A 87 -1.18 -26.01 9.94
C SER A 87 -1.53 -26.84 11.18
N ALA A 88 -0.74 -26.77 12.24
CA ALA A 88 -1.08 -27.41 13.52
C ALA A 88 -2.20 -26.67 14.28
N ILE A 89 -2.55 -25.44 13.88
CA ILE A 89 -3.57 -24.62 14.55
C ILE A 89 -4.95 -25.25 14.39
N THR A 90 -5.40 -25.49 13.16
CA THR A 90 -6.68 -26.18 12.91
C THR A 90 -6.52 -27.68 13.00
N ASP A 91 -5.34 -28.21 12.63
CA ASP A 91 -5.06 -29.64 12.51
C ASP A 91 -6.01 -30.35 11.54
N GLN A 92 -6.52 -29.60 10.54
CA GLN A 92 -7.39 -30.09 9.46
C GLN A 92 -6.62 -30.18 8.11
N GLY A 93 -5.40 -29.67 8.05
CA GLY A 93 -4.51 -29.69 6.90
C GLY A 93 -4.59 -28.44 6.01
N ASP A 94 -3.56 -28.25 5.19
CA ASP A 94 -3.33 -27.00 4.44
C ASP A 94 -4.49 -26.62 3.49
N ILE A 95 -5.21 -27.60 2.94
CA ILE A 95 -6.39 -27.33 2.09
C ILE A 95 -7.51 -26.69 2.92
N PHE A 96 -7.76 -27.21 4.13
CA PHE A 96 -8.76 -26.64 5.01
C PHE A 96 -8.38 -25.22 5.43
N ASP A 97 -7.11 -25.00 5.81
CA ASP A 97 -6.63 -23.67 6.21
C ASP A 97 -6.73 -22.66 5.05
N LYS A 98 -6.34 -23.08 3.84
CA LYS A 98 -6.52 -22.30 2.62
C LYS A 98 -7.98 -21.90 2.43
N GLU A 99 -8.89 -22.86 2.48
CA GLU A 99 -10.31 -22.61 2.30
C GLU A 99 -10.89 -21.74 3.42
N TYR A 100 -10.40 -21.86 4.66
CA TYR A 100 -10.81 -20.98 5.76
C TYR A 100 -10.47 -19.52 5.47
N TYR A 101 -9.26 -19.27 4.95
CA TYR A 101 -8.82 -17.93 4.56
C TYR A 101 -9.46 -17.42 3.27
N ASP A 102 -9.96 -18.31 2.41
CA ASP A 102 -10.80 -17.96 1.26
C ASP A 102 -12.26 -17.69 1.64
N GLY A 103 -12.68 -18.06 2.86
CA GLY A 103 -14.05 -17.92 3.33
C GLY A 103 -14.97 -19.11 2.99
N GLY A 104 -14.41 -20.25 2.58
CA GLY A 104 -15.12 -21.41 2.03
C GLY A 104 -15.28 -22.62 2.95
N THR A 105 -15.04 -22.49 4.25
CA THR A 105 -15.22 -23.60 5.21
C THR A 105 -16.44 -23.39 6.10
N TYR A 106 -16.83 -24.45 6.80
CA TYR A 106 -17.87 -24.37 7.83
C TYR A 106 -17.51 -23.39 8.96
N TYR A 107 -16.22 -23.09 9.19
CA TYR A 107 -15.81 -22.03 10.12
C TYR A 107 -16.30 -20.66 9.67
N ASN A 108 -16.53 -20.44 8.39
CA ASN A 108 -16.94 -19.16 7.82
C ASN A 108 -18.47 -19.04 7.65
N GLU A 109 -19.20 -20.16 7.61
CA GLU A 109 -20.62 -20.19 7.22
C GLU A 109 -21.57 -20.66 8.34
N GLU A 110 -21.12 -21.56 9.22
CA GLU A 110 -22.02 -22.13 10.23
C GLU A 110 -22.32 -21.16 11.36
N ARG A 111 -23.54 -21.24 11.89
CA ARG A 111 -24.02 -20.50 13.05
C ARG A 111 -24.70 -21.46 14.02
N GLU A 112 -24.76 -21.09 15.30
CA GLU A 112 -25.46 -21.87 16.32
C GLU A 112 -26.92 -22.09 15.90
N SER A 113 -27.35 -23.34 15.86
CA SER A 113 -28.70 -23.74 15.42
C SER A 113 -29.29 -24.80 16.34
N ILE A 114 -30.59 -25.03 16.24
CA ILE A 114 -31.33 -26.04 16.99
C ILE A 114 -31.95 -27.03 15.99
N ASN A 115 -31.62 -28.31 16.10
CA ASN A 115 -32.17 -29.32 15.19
C ASN A 115 -33.63 -29.69 15.53
N GLU A 116 -34.23 -30.58 14.73
CA GLU A 116 -35.63 -31.02 14.88
C GLU A 116 -35.96 -31.64 16.26
N TYR A 117 -34.94 -32.06 17.03
CA TYR A 117 -35.07 -32.65 18.36
C TYR A 117 -34.84 -31.65 19.50
N GLY A 118 -34.60 -30.37 19.19
CA GLY A 118 -34.30 -29.34 20.19
C GLY A 118 -32.84 -29.37 20.69
N ILE A 119 -31.92 -30.02 19.96
CA ILE A 119 -30.50 -30.09 20.33
C ILE A 119 -29.74 -28.98 19.64
N THR A 120 -28.92 -28.25 20.40
CA THR A 120 -28.07 -27.18 19.86
C THR A 120 -26.86 -27.76 19.12
N GLU A 121 -26.64 -27.29 17.90
CA GLU A 121 -25.56 -27.66 16.98
C GLU A 121 -24.73 -26.43 16.61
N ASN A 122 -23.54 -26.63 16.02
CA ASN A 122 -22.69 -25.58 15.45
C ASN A 122 -22.34 -24.43 16.41
N ARG A 123 -22.23 -24.76 17.71
CA ARG A 123 -21.85 -23.78 18.72
C ARG A 123 -20.38 -23.41 18.54
N LEU A 124 -20.12 -22.18 18.13
CA LEU A 124 -18.77 -21.63 18.00
C LEU A 124 -17.91 -21.86 19.24
N LYS A 125 -18.47 -21.68 20.45
CA LYS A 125 -17.79 -21.96 21.72
C LYS A 125 -17.21 -23.39 21.82
N ASN A 126 -17.84 -24.36 21.16
CA ASN A 126 -17.44 -25.76 21.18
C ASN A 126 -16.50 -26.07 20.01
N ASP A 127 -16.97 -25.89 18.78
CA ASP A 127 -16.22 -26.09 17.54
C ASP A 127 -16.49 -24.91 16.61
N PRO A 128 -15.46 -24.19 16.13
CA PRO A 128 -14.02 -24.36 16.41
C PRO A 128 -13.45 -23.71 17.67
N GLY A 129 -14.24 -22.90 18.36
CA GLY A 129 -13.73 -21.95 19.35
C GLY A 129 -12.98 -22.58 20.52
N ALA A 130 -13.33 -23.79 20.97
CA ALA A 130 -12.61 -24.43 22.08
C ALA A 130 -11.13 -24.67 21.75
N ARG A 131 -10.86 -25.20 20.55
CA ARG A 131 -9.49 -25.45 20.09
C ARG A 131 -8.72 -24.14 19.93
N ILE A 132 -9.32 -23.15 19.29
CA ILE A 132 -8.67 -21.86 19.05
C ILE A 132 -8.34 -21.13 20.36
N ILE A 133 -9.25 -21.15 21.34
CA ILE A 133 -9.01 -20.60 22.68
C ILE A 133 -7.85 -21.32 23.37
N ASP A 134 -7.77 -22.65 23.24
CA ASP A 134 -6.69 -23.44 23.84
C ASP A 134 -5.35 -23.12 23.17
N ILE A 135 -5.29 -22.99 21.84
CA ILE A 135 -4.07 -22.57 21.12
C ILE A 135 -3.64 -21.18 21.57
N TYR A 136 -4.55 -20.22 21.69
CA TYR A 136 -4.20 -18.88 22.19
C TYR A 136 -3.58 -18.91 23.59
N LYS A 137 -4.24 -19.61 24.52
CA LYS A 137 -3.83 -19.64 25.94
C LYS A 137 -2.55 -20.46 26.17
N SER A 138 -2.40 -21.57 25.46
CA SER A 138 -1.33 -22.54 25.72
C SER A 138 -0.12 -22.39 24.81
N LEU A 139 -0.30 -21.82 23.61
CA LEU A 139 0.73 -21.83 22.57
C LEU A 139 1.03 -20.44 22.03
N ALA A 140 0.10 -19.79 21.33
CA ALA A 140 0.38 -18.61 20.52
C ALA A 140 0.83 -17.38 21.33
N SER A 141 0.56 -17.34 22.63
CA SER A 141 1.03 -16.29 23.54
C SER A 141 2.45 -16.52 24.07
N ASN A 142 3.01 -17.72 23.93
CA ASN A 142 4.31 -18.10 24.53
C ASN A 142 5.28 -18.81 23.56
N GLN A 143 4.87 -19.07 22.32
CA GLN A 143 5.68 -19.75 21.30
C GLN A 143 5.45 -19.14 19.92
N GLY A 144 6.50 -19.08 19.09
CA GLY A 144 6.40 -18.60 17.71
C GLY A 144 5.66 -19.58 16.80
N LEU A 145 4.88 -19.03 15.87
CA LEU A 145 4.26 -19.77 14.77
C LEU A 145 5.06 -19.53 13.49
N SER A 146 5.14 -20.55 12.64
CA SER A 146 5.74 -20.43 11.32
C SER A 146 4.74 -19.78 10.36
N TRP A 147 5.21 -18.92 9.47
CA TRP A 147 4.36 -18.27 8.48
C TRP A 147 3.77 -19.31 7.49
N PRO A 148 2.47 -19.23 7.14
CA PRO A 148 1.80 -20.24 6.31
C PRO A 148 2.09 -20.06 4.81
N ASN A 149 3.34 -20.29 4.40
CA ASN A 149 3.75 -20.14 3.00
C ASN A 149 3.05 -21.11 2.03
N SER A 150 2.44 -22.20 2.52
CA SER A 150 1.67 -23.13 1.67
C SER A 150 0.27 -22.61 1.32
N ILE A 151 -0.18 -21.53 1.96
CA ILE A 151 -1.46 -20.88 1.71
C ILE A 151 -1.24 -19.72 0.74
N SER A 152 -1.82 -19.79 -0.47
CA SER A 152 -1.55 -18.79 -1.52
C SER A 152 -1.90 -17.35 -1.13
N ASN A 153 -2.82 -17.19 -0.18
CA ASN A 153 -3.22 -15.89 0.38
C ASN A 153 -2.04 -15.18 1.06
N PHE A 154 -1.01 -15.93 1.46
CA PHE A 154 0.14 -15.47 2.25
C PHE A 154 1.49 -15.89 1.66
N GLU A 155 1.52 -16.30 0.40
CA GLU A 155 2.76 -16.64 -0.32
C GLU A 155 3.77 -15.49 -0.27
N ASP A 156 5.06 -15.84 -0.27
CA ASP A 156 6.20 -14.92 -0.20
C ASP A 156 6.20 -13.96 1.00
N LYS A 157 5.44 -14.27 2.07
CA LYS A 157 5.34 -13.45 3.29
C LYS A 157 5.00 -11.98 2.99
N CYS A 158 4.05 -11.75 2.08
CA CYS A 158 3.47 -10.46 1.71
C CYS A 158 4.49 -9.37 1.30
N LYS A 159 4.42 -8.93 0.04
CA LYS A 159 5.32 -7.94 -0.55
C LYS A 159 5.29 -6.61 0.20
N LEU A 160 4.13 -6.25 0.74
CA LEU A 160 3.92 -4.99 1.46
C LEU A 160 4.12 -5.11 2.98
N ASN A 161 4.57 -6.26 3.49
CA ASN A 161 4.74 -6.51 4.93
C ASN A 161 3.47 -6.22 5.76
N ALA A 162 2.30 -6.46 5.18
CA ALA A 162 1.01 -6.29 5.84
C ALA A 162 0.00 -7.33 5.35
N ALA A 163 -0.88 -7.72 6.26
CA ALA A 163 -2.01 -8.59 5.99
C ALA A 163 -3.28 -7.99 6.60
N MET A 164 -4.41 -8.33 6.01
CA MET A 164 -5.71 -7.81 6.42
C MET A 164 -6.76 -8.91 6.30
N CYS A 165 -7.73 -8.87 7.22
CA CYS A 165 -8.94 -9.67 7.20
C CYS A 165 -10.14 -8.73 7.04
N CYS A 166 -11.13 -9.11 6.24
CA CYS A 166 -12.38 -8.37 6.10
C CYS A 166 -13.57 -9.32 6.27
N PHE A 167 -14.47 -8.95 7.17
CA PHE A 167 -15.62 -9.73 7.58
C PHE A 167 -16.91 -9.02 7.22
N THR A 168 -17.92 -9.77 6.81
CA THR A 168 -19.24 -9.22 6.44
C THR A 168 -20.37 -9.85 7.25
N GLN A 169 -20.07 -10.73 8.20
CA GLN A 169 -21.08 -11.35 9.05
C GLN A 169 -20.62 -11.45 10.50
N ASP A 170 -21.59 -11.32 11.40
CA ASP A 170 -21.52 -11.67 12.81
C ASP A 170 -22.47 -12.84 13.11
N ARG A 171 -21.95 -13.86 13.79
CA ARG A 171 -22.68 -15.07 14.18
C ARG A 171 -22.71 -15.33 15.68
N GLN A 172 -22.26 -14.40 16.52
CA GLN A 172 -22.21 -14.58 17.96
C GLN A 172 -23.07 -13.55 18.71
N ALA A 173 -24.06 -14.04 19.45
CA ALA A 173 -24.96 -13.16 20.20
C ALA A 173 -24.43 -12.86 21.60
N ASN A 174 -24.75 -11.67 22.12
CA ASN A 174 -24.48 -11.22 23.50
C ASN A 174 -22.98 -11.09 23.86
N ASP A 175 -22.13 -10.75 22.90
CA ASP A 175 -20.70 -10.51 23.10
C ASP A 175 -20.31 -9.01 23.01
N ASN A 176 -21.31 -8.13 22.97
CA ASN A 176 -21.20 -6.67 22.90
C ASN A 176 -20.49 -6.13 21.65
N ASN A 177 -20.49 -6.89 20.56
CA ASN A 177 -20.02 -6.43 19.26
C ASN A 177 -20.91 -7.01 18.15
N GLY A 178 -20.96 -6.36 16.99
CA GLY A 178 -21.86 -6.78 15.90
C GLY A 178 -23.36 -6.68 16.24
N ASN A 179 -24.18 -7.28 15.38
CA ASN A 179 -25.63 -7.17 15.40
C ASN A 179 -26.36 -8.51 15.66
N CYS A 180 -25.64 -9.62 15.86
CA CYS A 180 -26.25 -10.93 16.12
C CYS A 180 -26.93 -10.98 17.50
N ALA A 181 -28.13 -11.57 17.55
CA ALA A 181 -28.92 -11.73 18.77
C ALA A 181 -29.56 -13.12 18.88
N THR A 182 -29.96 -13.54 20.08
CA THR A 182 -30.78 -14.74 20.23
C THR A 182 -32.25 -14.45 19.93
N PRO A 183 -33.02 -15.36 19.31
CA PRO A 183 -32.61 -16.68 18.81
C PRO A 183 -31.74 -16.60 17.55
N TYR A 184 -30.66 -17.39 17.53
CA TYR A 184 -29.65 -17.38 16.45
C TYR A 184 -30.22 -17.67 15.06
N GLU A 185 -31.24 -18.53 14.98
CA GLU A 185 -31.85 -18.94 13.71
C GLU A 185 -32.59 -17.81 13.01
N GLU A 186 -33.00 -16.77 13.73
CA GLU A 186 -33.76 -15.65 13.17
C GLU A 186 -32.88 -14.40 13.05
N ASN A 187 -32.07 -14.13 14.07
CA ASN A 187 -31.40 -12.84 14.23
C ASN A 187 -29.91 -12.88 13.87
N CYS A 188 -29.38 -13.99 13.36
CA CYS A 188 -27.96 -14.10 12.98
C CYS A 188 -27.73 -14.68 11.57
N ILE A 189 -28.79 -14.84 10.75
CA ILE A 189 -28.65 -15.33 9.36
C ILE A 189 -27.80 -14.38 8.52
N ASP A 190 -28.08 -13.08 8.64
CA ASP A 190 -27.40 -12.00 7.92
C ASP A 190 -27.10 -10.83 8.88
N ALA A 191 -26.77 -11.15 10.14
CA ALA A 191 -26.37 -10.10 11.09
C ALA A 191 -24.99 -9.58 10.70
N SER A 192 -24.90 -8.26 10.55
CA SER A 192 -23.66 -7.61 10.14
C SER A 192 -22.71 -7.41 11.33
N PRO A 193 -21.39 -7.43 11.11
CA PRO A 193 -20.39 -7.09 12.12
C PRO A 193 -20.44 -5.60 12.48
N ALA A 194 -19.66 -5.19 13.48
CA ALA A 194 -19.52 -3.78 13.78
C ALA A 194 -18.78 -3.06 12.65
N ASP A 195 -19.45 -2.11 12.01
CA ASP A 195 -18.89 -1.32 10.92
C ASP A 195 -17.64 -0.53 11.34
N ASN A 196 -16.57 -0.67 10.58
CA ASN A 196 -15.39 0.17 10.70
C ASN A 196 -14.81 0.66 9.37
N THR A 197 -15.41 0.28 8.25
CA THR A 197 -14.91 0.55 6.90
C THR A 197 -15.97 0.36 5.83
N ASP A 198 -15.77 1.10 4.75
CA ASP A 198 -16.46 0.91 3.47
C ASP A 198 -15.56 0.06 2.58
N ILE A 199 -16.15 -0.89 1.86
CA ILE A 199 -15.48 -1.66 0.81
C ILE A 199 -15.70 -0.90 -0.49
N CYS A 200 -14.64 -0.59 -1.23
CA CYS A 200 -14.74 0.18 -2.46
C CYS A 200 -14.95 -0.70 -3.67
N TYR A 201 -14.02 -1.63 -3.86
CA TYR A 201 -14.12 -2.62 -4.92
C TYR A 201 -13.28 -3.85 -4.59
N VAL A 202 -13.67 -4.95 -5.22
CA VAL A 202 -12.93 -6.20 -5.26
C VAL A 202 -12.42 -6.38 -6.69
N ASP A 203 -11.11 -6.44 -6.87
CA ASP A 203 -10.52 -6.90 -8.13
C ASP A 203 -10.08 -8.36 -7.97
N MET A 204 -10.79 -9.26 -8.64
CA MET A 204 -10.57 -10.71 -8.51
C MET A 204 -9.25 -11.16 -9.14
N GLU A 205 -8.63 -10.31 -9.99
CA GLU A 205 -7.29 -10.56 -10.52
C GLU A 205 -6.21 -10.49 -9.43
N ARG A 206 -6.49 -9.82 -8.29
CA ARG A 206 -5.55 -9.72 -7.16
C ARG A 206 -5.40 -11.03 -6.38
N ALA A 207 -6.44 -11.88 -6.39
CA ALA A 207 -6.48 -13.12 -5.62
C ALA A 207 -7.23 -14.23 -6.37
N PRO A 208 -6.80 -14.63 -7.59
CA PRO A 208 -7.61 -15.46 -8.48
C PRO A 208 -7.92 -16.86 -7.95
N THR A 209 -7.06 -17.40 -7.07
CA THR A 209 -7.30 -18.68 -6.41
C THR A 209 -8.44 -18.58 -5.38
N SER A 210 -8.42 -17.53 -4.55
CA SER A 210 -9.46 -17.24 -3.55
C SER A 210 -10.79 -16.82 -4.19
N SER A 211 -10.74 -15.97 -5.22
CA SER A 211 -11.92 -15.55 -5.99
C SER A 211 -12.51 -16.66 -6.86
N ARG A 212 -11.78 -17.77 -7.04
CA ARG A 212 -12.13 -18.89 -7.94
C ARG A 212 -12.40 -18.47 -9.39
N THR A 213 -11.82 -17.35 -9.80
CA THR A 213 -11.88 -16.80 -11.16
C THR A 213 -10.58 -16.06 -11.48
N SER A 214 -10.19 -16.05 -12.75
CA SER A 214 -8.96 -15.38 -13.20
C SER A 214 -9.14 -13.90 -13.49
N GLN A 215 -10.37 -13.42 -13.58
CA GLN A 215 -10.73 -12.05 -13.92
C GLN A 215 -12.13 -11.72 -13.39
N GLY A 216 -12.42 -10.43 -13.31
CA GLY A 216 -13.69 -9.91 -12.82
C GLY A 216 -13.48 -8.95 -11.66
N PHE A 217 -14.51 -8.17 -11.37
CA PHE A 217 -14.47 -7.24 -10.26
C PHE A 217 -15.89 -6.99 -9.75
N ALA A 218 -16.00 -6.52 -8.52
CA ALA A 218 -17.24 -6.02 -7.92
C ALA A 218 -16.99 -4.58 -7.44
N ILE A 219 -17.95 -3.70 -7.67
CA ILE A 219 -17.91 -2.30 -7.24
C ILE A 219 -19.03 -2.09 -6.24
N PHE A 220 -18.72 -1.41 -5.15
CA PHE A 220 -19.65 -1.08 -4.09
C PHE A 220 -19.75 0.46 -4.04
N GLU A 221 -20.84 0.99 -4.60
CA GLU A 221 -21.14 2.43 -4.57
C GLU A 221 -22.14 2.74 -3.45
N LYS A 222 -22.15 3.96 -2.89
CA LYS A 222 -23.22 4.45 -2.01
C LYS A 222 -23.47 3.65 -0.73
N ASN A 223 -22.44 3.04 -0.16
CA ASN A 223 -22.57 2.12 0.98
C ASN A 223 -23.48 0.93 0.61
N ALA A 224 -23.34 0.42 -0.62
CA ALA A 224 -24.02 -0.81 -1.05
C ALA A 224 -23.42 -2.05 -0.37
N GLU A 225 -22.20 -1.93 0.16
CA GLU A 225 -21.72 -2.83 1.19
C GLU A 225 -22.56 -2.64 2.46
N GLU A 226 -23.16 -3.73 2.94
CA GLU A 226 -23.67 -3.79 4.30
C GLU A 226 -22.50 -3.55 5.30
N ASP A 227 -22.81 -3.34 6.58
CA ASP A 227 -21.78 -3.08 7.60
C ASP A 227 -20.62 -4.08 7.49
N SER A 228 -19.40 -3.58 7.34
CA SER A 228 -18.22 -4.41 7.11
C SER A 228 -17.12 -4.09 8.10
N HIS A 229 -16.33 -5.10 8.45
CA HIS A 229 -15.26 -4.95 9.42
C HIS A 229 -13.94 -5.45 8.85
N CYS A 230 -12.98 -4.56 8.64
CA CYS A 230 -11.63 -4.93 8.27
C CYS A 230 -10.66 -4.70 9.42
N HIS A 231 -9.76 -5.67 9.64
CA HIS A 231 -8.74 -5.63 10.66
C HIS A 231 -7.45 -6.23 10.12
N GLY A 232 -6.34 -5.55 10.30
CA GLY A 232 -5.06 -6.00 9.79
C GLY A 232 -3.91 -5.83 10.77
N PHE A 233 -2.72 -6.08 10.24
CA PHE A 233 -1.46 -5.85 10.93
C PHE A 233 -0.35 -5.67 9.90
N ALA A 234 0.71 -4.98 10.32
CA ALA A 234 1.91 -4.80 9.52
C ALA A 234 3.16 -5.16 10.35
N TRP A 235 4.29 -5.37 9.69
CA TRP A 235 5.54 -5.69 10.34
C TRP A 235 6.74 -5.07 9.65
N ALA A 236 7.86 -4.98 10.36
CA ALA A 236 9.10 -4.44 9.82
C ALA A 236 9.69 -5.31 8.69
N GLU A 237 10.49 -4.69 7.82
CA GLU A 237 11.27 -5.38 6.80
C GLU A 237 12.43 -6.18 7.40
N ASP A 238 12.99 -5.72 8.53
CA ASP A 238 14.02 -6.45 9.26
C ASP A 238 13.45 -7.80 9.77
N PRO A 239 13.95 -8.94 9.28
CA PRO A 239 13.42 -10.24 9.64
C PRO A 239 13.69 -10.63 11.10
N THR A 240 14.53 -9.87 11.81
CA THR A 240 14.83 -10.05 13.24
C THR A 240 13.99 -9.16 14.16
N ASP A 241 13.24 -8.20 13.62
CA ASP A 241 12.28 -7.41 14.39
C ASP A 241 11.15 -8.31 14.91
N SER A 242 10.67 -8.03 16.12
CA SER A 242 9.63 -8.84 16.77
C SER A 242 8.34 -8.88 15.97
N SER A 243 7.94 -7.78 15.33
CA SER A 243 6.74 -7.74 14.48
C SER A 243 6.87 -8.69 13.29
N ALA A 244 8.07 -8.78 12.69
CA ALA A 244 8.33 -9.64 11.54
C ALA A 244 8.43 -11.12 11.94
N ARG A 245 9.10 -11.41 13.05
CA ARG A 245 9.27 -12.76 13.60
C ARG A 245 7.96 -13.41 14.03
N PHE A 246 7.08 -12.62 14.65
CA PHE A 246 5.81 -13.09 15.21
C PHE A 246 4.59 -12.64 14.38
N SER A 247 4.80 -12.28 13.12
CA SER A 247 3.73 -11.95 12.16
C SER A 247 2.70 -13.09 12.03
N ALA A 248 3.13 -14.35 12.05
CA ALA A 248 2.23 -15.50 12.02
C ALA A 248 1.38 -15.63 13.30
N ASN A 249 1.94 -15.30 14.47
CA ASN A 249 1.17 -15.22 15.71
C ASN A 249 0.09 -14.14 15.61
N ASN A 250 0.41 -13.00 15.00
CA ASN A 250 -0.55 -11.92 14.79
C ASN A 250 -1.65 -12.33 13.79
N LEU A 251 -1.28 -13.05 12.72
CA LEU A 251 -2.25 -13.63 11.78
C LEU A 251 -3.25 -14.53 12.51
N PHE A 252 -2.76 -15.49 13.30
CA PHE A 252 -3.60 -16.37 14.11
C PHE A 252 -4.52 -15.56 15.06
N TYR A 253 -3.95 -14.59 15.76
CA TYR A 253 -4.70 -13.79 16.72
C TYR A 253 -5.82 -12.99 16.05
N VAL A 254 -5.51 -12.24 14.99
CA VAL A 254 -6.49 -11.42 14.26
C VAL A 254 -7.55 -12.30 13.60
N SER A 255 -7.15 -13.33 12.83
CA SER A 255 -8.13 -14.07 12.04
C SER A 255 -8.97 -15.02 12.90
N MET A 256 -8.34 -15.83 13.76
CA MET A 256 -8.99 -16.95 14.44
C MET A 256 -9.38 -16.65 15.89
N TYR A 257 -8.52 -15.99 16.67
CA TYR A 257 -8.81 -15.78 18.08
C TYR A 257 -9.75 -14.59 18.31
N ASP A 258 -9.36 -13.38 17.91
CA ASP A 258 -10.14 -12.16 18.14
C ASP A 258 -11.42 -12.17 17.30
N HIS A 259 -11.29 -12.26 15.97
CA HIS A 259 -12.45 -12.09 15.09
C HIS A 259 -13.32 -13.33 15.00
N LEU A 260 -12.77 -14.51 14.68
CA LEU A 260 -13.60 -15.72 14.56
C LEU A 260 -14.20 -16.17 15.89
N THR A 261 -13.46 -16.10 17.01
CA THR A 261 -13.85 -16.75 18.27
C THR A 261 -14.32 -15.78 19.37
N ALA A 262 -13.64 -14.64 19.56
CA ALA A 262 -14.04 -13.70 20.60
C ALA A 262 -15.22 -12.84 20.15
N ARG A 263 -15.23 -12.43 18.87
CA ARG A 263 -16.26 -11.57 18.26
C ARG A 263 -17.28 -12.30 17.38
N GLY A 264 -17.01 -13.55 17.00
CA GLY A 264 -17.89 -14.29 16.11
C GLY A 264 -18.02 -13.71 14.69
N TYR A 265 -17.03 -12.96 14.21
CA TYR A 265 -17.02 -12.44 12.85
C TYR A 265 -16.61 -13.53 11.85
N ALA A 266 -17.32 -13.56 10.75
CA ALA A 266 -17.19 -14.59 9.73
C ALA A 266 -17.52 -14.03 8.34
N ARG A 267 -17.42 -14.90 7.34
CA ARG A 267 -17.68 -14.66 5.92
C ARG A 267 -16.75 -13.63 5.27
N ASN A 268 -16.30 -13.94 4.06
CA ASN A 268 -15.49 -13.04 3.24
C ASN A 268 -16.35 -12.04 2.48
N VAL A 269 -15.75 -10.92 2.10
CA VAL A 269 -16.30 -10.04 1.07
C VAL A 269 -16.46 -10.84 -0.23
N PRO A 270 -17.65 -10.81 -0.89
CA PRO A 270 -17.88 -11.59 -2.09
C PRO A 270 -16.81 -11.37 -3.17
N GLY A 271 -16.17 -12.46 -3.60
CA GLY A 271 -15.12 -12.44 -4.62
C GLY A 271 -13.73 -12.08 -4.10
N ALA A 272 -13.56 -11.84 -2.81
CA ALA A 272 -12.25 -11.64 -2.17
C ALA A 272 -11.95 -12.74 -1.15
N PRO A 273 -10.66 -12.95 -0.78
CA PRO A 273 -10.33 -13.75 0.39
C PRO A 273 -10.90 -13.13 1.68
N MET A 274 -11.15 -13.95 2.71
CA MET A 274 -11.49 -13.48 4.05
C MET A 274 -10.29 -12.80 4.70
N CYS A 275 -9.11 -13.42 4.60
CA CYS A 275 -7.84 -12.80 4.95
C CYS A 275 -6.76 -13.15 3.94
N ALA A 276 -5.89 -12.20 3.65
CA ALA A 276 -4.72 -12.37 2.80
C ALA A 276 -3.69 -11.27 3.08
N CYS A 277 -2.54 -11.35 2.40
CA CYS A 277 -1.67 -10.20 2.21
C CYS A 277 -2.48 -9.00 1.71
N VAL A 278 -2.18 -7.79 2.18
CA VAL A 278 -3.00 -6.61 1.90
C VAL A 278 -3.11 -6.35 0.39
N GLU A 279 -2.07 -6.63 -0.39
CA GLU A 279 -2.09 -6.53 -1.86
C GLU A 279 -3.07 -7.50 -2.56
N GLN A 280 -3.61 -8.50 -1.86
CA GLN A 280 -4.63 -9.43 -2.36
C GLN A 280 -6.05 -9.14 -1.83
N MET A 281 -6.19 -8.25 -0.85
CA MET A 281 -7.45 -7.93 -0.19
C MET A 281 -8.27 -6.89 -0.98
N PRO A 282 -9.59 -6.74 -0.74
CA PRO A 282 -10.38 -5.67 -1.34
C PRO A 282 -9.80 -4.28 -1.04
N VAL A 283 -10.09 -3.32 -1.90
CA VAL A 283 -9.80 -1.91 -1.61
C VAL A 283 -10.85 -1.41 -0.63
N VAL A 284 -10.41 -0.83 0.48
CA VAL A 284 -11.25 -0.42 1.61
C VAL A 284 -10.86 0.96 2.11
N THR A 285 -11.79 1.65 2.75
CA THR A 285 -11.54 2.99 3.28
C THR A 285 -10.73 2.96 4.58
N ARG A 286 -10.78 1.87 5.35
CA ARG A 286 -10.07 1.75 6.63
C ARG A 286 -9.88 0.29 7.05
N ALA A 287 -8.92 0.06 7.93
CA ALA A 287 -8.89 -1.14 8.75
C ALA A 287 -8.44 -0.81 10.17
N ASP A 288 -9.00 -1.50 11.16
CA ASP A 288 -8.41 -1.54 12.50
C ASP A 288 -7.09 -2.34 12.48
N CYS A 289 -6.29 -2.27 13.55
CA CYS A 289 -5.11 -3.12 13.61
C CYS A 289 -4.66 -3.62 14.98
N THR A 290 -3.96 -4.75 14.93
CA THR A 290 -3.26 -5.36 16.08
C THR A 290 -1.76 -5.31 15.86
N GLN A 291 -1.03 -4.91 16.89
CA GLN A 291 0.42 -5.02 16.97
C GLN A 291 0.85 -6.10 17.97
N ILE A 292 2.07 -6.62 17.77
CA ILE A 292 2.73 -7.51 18.71
C ILE A 292 3.66 -6.73 19.61
N ASP A 293 3.52 -6.95 20.93
CA ASP A 293 4.43 -6.42 21.94
C ASP A 293 5.05 -7.59 22.74
N ILE A 294 6.38 -7.69 22.73
CA ILE A 294 7.10 -8.73 23.47
C ILE A 294 7.30 -8.26 24.91
N GLN A 295 6.60 -8.89 25.85
CA GLN A 295 6.67 -8.55 27.27
C GLN A 295 7.93 -9.11 27.94
N SER A 296 8.34 -10.31 27.53
CA SER A 296 9.58 -10.93 27.94
C SER A 296 10.06 -11.89 26.84
N GLU A 297 11.37 -12.00 26.71
CA GLU A 297 12.05 -12.95 25.84
C GLU A 297 13.49 -13.10 26.36
N THR A 298 14.05 -14.29 26.27
CA THR A 298 15.49 -14.52 26.40
C THR A 298 15.93 -15.40 25.23
N ALA A 299 17.05 -15.05 24.60
CA ALA A 299 17.61 -15.82 23.52
C ALA A 299 19.02 -16.30 23.87
N GLU A 300 19.24 -17.61 23.81
CA GLU A 300 20.57 -18.21 23.90
C GLU A 300 21.06 -18.55 22.50
N PHE A 301 22.07 -17.83 22.03
CA PHE A 301 22.73 -18.06 20.76
C PHE A 301 23.97 -18.93 20.93
N SER A 302 24.15 -19.89 20.04
CA SER A 302 25.35 -20.73 19.97
C SER A 302 25.94 -20.64 18.57
N LEU A 303 27.18 -20.14 18.48
CA LEU A 303 27.96 -20.08 17.26
C LEU A 303 29.06 -21.14 17.33
N ARG A 304 28.98 -22.15 16.45
CA ARG A 304 29.96 -23.25 16.39
C ARG A 304 30.60 -23.30 15.02
N THR A 305 31.92 -23.42 14.98
CA THR A 305 32.66 -23.47 13.71
C THR A 305 33.24 -24.86 13.48
N GLU A 306 32.64 -25.58 12.54
CA GLU A 306 33.04 -26.94 12.18
C GLU A 306 33.54 -26.98 10.73
N LYS A 307 34.77 -27.46 10.52
CA LYS A 307 35.40 -27.60 9.19
C LYS A 307 35.38 -26.32 8.34
N GLY A 308 35.45 -25.15 8.98
CA GLY A 308 35.43 -23.85 8.31
C GLY A 308 34.04 -23.29 8.00
N VAL A 309 32.96 -23.96 8.44
CA VAL A 309 31.58 -23.47 8.35
C VAL A 309 31.10 -23.10 9.75
N THR A 310 30.61 -21.88 9.91
CA THR A 310 30.03 -21.40 11.17
C THR A 310 28.51 -21.62 11.16
N ASN A 311 28.03 -22.42 12.11
CA ASN A 311 26.60 -22.67 12.32
C ASN A 311 26.11 -21.82 13.49
N LEU A 312 25.01 -21.10 13.27
CA LEU A 312 24.29 -20.34 14.28
C LEU A 312 23.01 -21.10 14.66
N THR A 313 22.82 -21.31 15.96
CA THR A 313 21.57 -21.83 16.52
C THR A 313 21.09 -20.90 17.63
N ALA A 314 19.78 -20.77 17.80
CA ALA A 314 19.19 -20.01 18.89
C ALA A 314 18.16 -20.86 19.64
N THR A 315 18.12 -20.71 20.96
CA THR A 315 17.04 -21.25 21.80
C THR A 315 16.35 -20.09 22.48
N ILE A 316 15.02 -20.03 22.38
CA ILE A 316 14.21 -18.97 22.99
C ILE A 316 13.58 -19.51 24.27
N SER A 317 13.67 -18.74 25.37
CA SER A 317 13.00 -19.01 26.63
C SER A 317 12.28 -17.76 27.15
N ASP A 318 11.38 -17.95 28.12
CA ASP A 318 10.61 -16.88 28.77
C ASP A 318 9.85 -15.94 27.80
N LEU A 319 9.49 -16.46 26.62
CA LEU A 319 8.76 -15.71 25.61
C LEU A 319 7.33 -15.46 26.06
N LYS A 320 6.95 -14.18 26.09
CA LYS A 320 5.56 -13.74 26.30
C LYS A 320 5.21 -12.69 25.25
N ILE A 321 4.21 -13.04 24.44
CA ILE A 321 3.70 -12.24 23.34
C ILE A 321 2.38 -11.62 23.80
N ALA A 322 2.29 -10.30 23.74
CA ALA A 322 1.05 -9.57 23.91
C ALA A 322 0.53 -9.07 22.56
N PHE A 323 -0.79 -9.13 22.39
CA PHE A 323 -1.51 -8.64 21.24
C PHE A 323 -2.30 -7.41 21.68
N ASN A 324 -1.96 -6.25 21.13
CA ASN A 324 -2.58 -4.98 21.51
C ASN A 324 -3.10 -4.26 20.27
N SER A 325 -4.10 -3.40 20.45
CA SER A 325 -4.42 -2.41 19.42
C SER A 325 -3.16 -1.66 19.05
N CYS A 326 -2.95 -1.53 17.74
CA CYS A 326 -1.80 -0.84 17.20
C CYS A 326 -1.77 0.64 17.64
N GLN A 327 -0.56 1.13 17.87
CA GLN A 327 -0.31 2.53 18.13
C GLN A 327 0.06 3.21 16.80
N GLY A 328 -0.79 4.11 16.31
CA GLY A 328 -0.58 4.75 15.01
C GLY A 328 0.21 6.05 15.11
N ALA A 329 0.73 6.52 13.97
CA ALA A 329 1.31 7.84 13.84
C ALA A 329 0.32 8.92 14.30
N ASN A 330 0.84 10.02 14.86
CA ASN A 330 0.03 11.16 15.31
C ASN A 330 -1.08 10.81 16.32
N ASN A 331 -0.89 9.75 17.13
CA ASN A 331 -1.88 9.20 18.07
C ASN A 331 -3.17 8.66 17.44
N ASN A 332 -3.17 8.38 16.13
CA ASN A 332 -4.27 7.70 15.44
C ASN A 332 -4.21 6.19 15.72
N ASN A 333 -4.44 5.80 16.97
CA ASN A 333 -4.37 4.42 17.40
C ASN A 333 -5.51 3.56 16.84
N ASN A 334 -5.27 2.25 16.78
CA ASN A 334 -6.18 1.25 16.21
C ASN A 334 -6.50 1.51 14.72
N ASP A 335 -5.60 2.13 13.96
CA ASP A 335 -5.78 2.42 12.53
C ASP A 335 -4.58 1.90 11.73
N LEU A 336 -4.83 0.99 10.78
CA LEU A 336 -3.78 0.28 10.05
C LEU A 336 -2.92 1.22 9.20
N THR A 337 -3.53 2.22 8.57
CA THR A 337 -2.79 3.20 7.77
C THR A 337 -1.86 4.02 8.66
N ALA A 338 -2.36 4.51 9.80
CA ALA A 338 -1.53 5.25 10.75
C ALA A 338 -0.42 4.37 11.39
N TYR A 339 -0.69 3.09 11.65
CA TYR A 339 0.35 2.17 12.14
C TYR A 339 1.42 1.91 11.08
N TYR A 340 1.03 1.74 9.82
CA TYR A 340 1.96 1.58 8.70
C TYR A 340 2.83 2.82 8.51
N GLU A 341 2.21 4.02 8.55
CA GLU A 341 2.91 5.31 8.57
C GLU A 341 3.97 5.38 9.67
N ARG A 342 3.62 4.95 10.90
CA ARG A 342 4.60 4.92 11.99
C ARG A 342 5.78 3.99 11.70
N LEU A 343 5.54 2.81 11.11
CA LEU A 343 6.63 1.91 10.75
C LEU A 343 7.56 2.52 9.70
N VAL A 344 7.04 3.33 8.78
CA VAL A 344 7.84 4.09 7.82
C VAL A 344 8.64 5.19 8.52
N ASP A 345 8.01 5.96 9.41
CA ASP A 345 8.68 7.01 10.20
C ASP A 345 9.82 6.45 11.08
N GLU A 346 9.64 5.22 11.59
CA GLU A 346 10.63 4.48 12.35
C GLU A 346 11.73 3.83 11.48
N GLY A 347 11.66 3.94 10.16
CA GLY A 347 12.61 3.32 9.22
C GLY A 347 12.52 1.79 9.15
N LYS A 348 11.39 1.21 9.59
CA LYS A 348 11.12 -0.23 9.57
C LYS A 348 10.51 -0.70 8.26
N ILE A 349 9.89 0.20 7.50
CA ILE A 349 9.33 -0.07 6.18
C ILE A 349 9.75 1.07 5.24
N SER A 350 9.96 0.74 3.96
CA SER A 350 10.29 1.70 2.90
C SER A 350 9.09 2.58 2.51
N THR A 351 9.38 3.83 2.10
CA THR A 351 8.37 4.79 1.62
C THR A 351 7.64 4.32 0.36
N GLU A 352 8.31 3.54 -0.49
CA GLU A 352 7.75 2.98 -1.71
C GLU A 352 6.60 2.02 -1.39
N LYS A 353 6.79 1.15 -0.39
CA LYS A 353 5.73 0.22 0.03
C LYS A 353 4.53 0.92 0.65
N GLN A 354 4.73 2.08 1.29
CA GLN A 354 3.62 2.90 1.80
C GLN A 354 2.70 3.37 0.68
N VAL A 355 3.27 3.83 -0.43
CA VAL A 355 2.49 4.27 -1.60
C VAL A 355 1.67 3.12 -2.17
N ASP A 356 2.25 1.93 -2.25
CA ASP A 356 1.52 0.73 -2.73
C ASP A 356 0.49 0.23 -1.72
N PHE A 357 0.77 0.31 -0.41
CA PHE A 357 -0.18 -0.02 0.65
C PHE A 357 -1.43 0.89 0.59
N GLN A 358 -1.23 2.20 0.37
CA GLN A 358 -2.31 3.19 0.28
C GLN A 358 -3.22 3.00 -0.95
N LYS A 359 -2.84 2.18 -1.94
CA LYS A 359 -3.75 1.76 -3.02
C LYS A 359 -4.82 0.78 -2.56
N THR A 360 -4.59 0.09 -1.44
CA THR A 360 -5.58 -0.86 -0.88
C THR A 360 -6.37 -0.23 0.27
N VAL A 361 -5.70 0.43 1.21
CA VAL A 361 -6.37 1.13 2.31
C VAL A 361 -6.34 2.63 2.01
N VAL A 362 -7.37 3.10 1.31
CA VAL A 362 -7.36 4.40 0.62
C VAL A 362 -7.72 5.58 1.53
N GLY A 363 -8.23 5.31 2.72
CA GLY A 363 -8.70 6.31 3.67
C GLY A 363 -10.22 6.54 3.59
N ARG A 364 -10.80 6.96 4.72
CA ARG A 364 -12.25 7.10 5.02
C ARG A 364 -13.11 7.84 4.00
N THR A 365 -12.52 8.53 3.03
CA THR A 365 -13.22 9.42 2.11
C THR A 365 -12.72 9.32 0.68
N TYR A 366 -11.94 8.29 0.33
CA TYR A 366 -11.27 8.16 -0.97
C TYR A 366 -11.81 7.00 -1.82
N CYS A 367 -12.91 6.40 -1.38
CA CYS A 367 -13.48 5.22 -2.03
C CYS A 367 -13.92 5.51 -3.47
N TYR A 368 -14.57 6.66 -3.67
CA TYR A 368 -15.04 7.10 -4.97
C TYR A 368 -13.88 7.29 -5.95
N GLU A 369 -12.82 7.98 -5.54
CA GLU A 369 -11.63 8.19 -6.37
C GLU A 369 -10.93 6.87 -6.72
N ALA A 370 -10.86 5.93 -5.77
CA ALA A 370 -10.30 4.61 -6.00
C ALA A 370 -11.10 3.83 -7.05
N ILE A 371 -12.43 3.87 -6.96
CA ILE A 371 -13.34 3.24 -7.93
C ILE A 371 -13.18 3.89 -9.31
N ASP A 372 -13.21 5.22 -9.40
CA ASP A 372 -13.11 5.96 -10.65
C ASP A 372 -11.76 5.70 -11.34
N SER A 373 -10.66 5.70 -10.57
CA SER A 373 -9.33 5.35 -11.08
C SER A 373 -9.30 3.93 -11.62
N PHE A 374 -9.82 2.97 -10.85
CA PHE A 374 -9.88 1.56 -11.23
C PHE A 374 -10.71 1.33 -12.51
N LEU A 375 -11.89 1.94 -12.57
CA LEU A 375 -12.78 1.89 -13.73
C LEU A 375 -12.10 2.46 -14.99
N ASN A 376 -11.43 3.59 -14.86
CA ASN A 376 -10.66 4.20 -15.96
C ASN A 376 -9.52 3.28 -16.43
N GLU A 377 -8.79 2.64 -15.52
CA GLU A 377 -7.75 1.65 -15.84
C GLU A 377 -8.32 0.44 -16.60
N LYS A 378 -9.52 -0.03 -16.24
CA LYS A 378 -10.23 -1.10 -16.95
C LYS A 378 -10.89 -0.62 -18.26
N GLY A 379 -10.80 0.68 -18.59
CA GLY A 379 -11.42 1.27 -19.79
C GLY A 379 -12.95 1.38 -19.70
N LEU A 380 -13.49 1.42 -18.49
CA LEU A 380 -14.92 1.41 -18.18
C LEU A 380 -15.34 2.75 -17.57
N THR A 381 -15.42 3.80 -18.38
CA THR A 381 -15.91 5.10 -17.90
C THR A 381 -17.40 5.04 -17.57
N PRO A 382 -17.87 5.60 -16.43
CA PRO A 382 -19.28 5.76 -16.13
C PRO A 382 -20.04 6.39 -17.30
N LYS A 383 -21.28 5.95 -17.52
CA LYS A 383 -22.11 6.53 -18.59
C LYS A 383 -22.28 8.03 -18.30
N PRO A 384 -21.96 8.91 -19.25
CA PRO A 384 -22.05 10.34 -19.03
C PRO A 384 -23.50 10.77 -18.71
N GLU A 385 -23.66 11.63 -17.70
CA GLU A 385 -24.96 12.13 -17.22
C GLU A 385 -25.74 12.89 -18.31
N CYS A 386 -25.03 13.45 -19.29
CA CYS A 386 -25.61 14.01 -20.49
C CYS A 386 -24.77 13.70 -21.74
N ARG A 387 -25.38 13.88 -22.92
CA ARG A 387 -24.81 13.51 -24.23
C ARG A 387 -23.41 14.09 -24.51
N PHE A 388 -23.07 15.22 -23.89
CA PHE A 388 -21.79 15.92 -24.06
C PHE A 388 -21.06 16.11 -22.72
N SER A 389 -21.25 15.20 -21.77
CA SER A 389 -20.57 15.31 -20.47
C SER A 389 -19.06 15.16 -20.68
N TYR A 390 -18.35 16.24 -20.38
CA TYR A 390 -16.90 16.24 -20.20
C TYR A 390 -16.65 16.78 -18.77
N PRO A 391 -16.77 15.93 -17.73
CA PRO A 391 -16.70 16.38 -16.33
C PRO A 391 -15.47 17.24 -16.01
N GLN A 392 -14.36 17.05 -16.72
CA GLN A 392 -13.13 17.82 -16.55
C GLN A 392 -13.22 19.26 -17.09
N GLU A 393 -14.16 19.54 -17.99
CA GLU A 393 -14.26 20.81 -18.73
C GLU A 393 -15.60 21.53 -18.49
N CYS A 394 -16.71 20.78 -18.37
CA CYS A 394 -18.07 21.30 -18.25
C CYS A 394 -18.92 20.45 -17.29
N GLY A 395 -20.03 21.01 -16.81
CA GLY A 395 -21.04 20.29 -16.03
C GLY A 395 -22.37 20.19 -16.78
N CYS A 396 -23.09 19.08 -16.62
CA CYS A 396 -24.40 18.89 -17.23
C CYS A 396 -25.49 19.66 -16.48
N GLU A 397 -26.24 20.51 -17.19
CA GLU A 397 -27.35 21.29 -16.59
C GLU A 397 -28.45 20.39 -16.02
N THR A 398 -28.71 19.24 -16.64
CA THR A 398 -29.75 18.27 -16.23
C THR A 398 -29.54 17.71 -14.82
N VAL A 399 -28.30 17.75 -14.32
CA VAL A 399 -27.92 17.31 -12.98
C VAL A 399 -27.29 18.46 -12.18
N LEU A 400 -27.62 19.72 -12.54
CA LEU A 400 -27.15 20.92 -11.85
C LEU A 400 -25.61 20.97 -11.71
N GLN A 401 -24.88 20.47 -12.69
CA GLN A 401 -23.41 20.39 -12.68
C GLN A 401 -22.82 19.59 -11.49
N ASN A 402 -23.61 18.75 -10.83
CA ASN A 402 -23.09 17.86 -9.78
C ASN A 402 -22.14 16.78 -10.34
N ASP A 403 -22.12 16.60 -11.66
CA ASP A 403 -21.20 15.76 -12.43
C ASP A 403 -19.87 16.46 -12.73
N TYR A 404 -19.73 17.76 -12.50
CA TYR A 404 -18.48 18.47 -12.77
C TYR A 404 -17.33 17.98 -11.88
N ARG A 405 -16.19 17.65 -12.50
CA ARG A 405 -14.97 17.14 -11.86
C ARG A 405 -13.70 17.90 -12.23
N GLY A 406 -13.81 19.00 -13.00
CA GLY A 406 -12.66 19.80 -13.42
C GLY A 406 -11.96 20.57 -12.28
N VAL A 407 -10.89 21.27 -12.63
CA VAL A 407 -9.94 21.90 -11.68
C VAL A 407 -10.18 23.39 -11.42
N ARG A 408 -11.33 23.95 -11.86
CA ARG A 408 -11.62 25.38 -11.64
C ARG A 408 -11.82 25.64 -10.15
N ASN A 409 -11.10 26.62 -9.60
CA ASN A 409 -11.08 26.94 -8.16
C ASN A 409 -11.25 28.44 -7.87
N VAL A 410 -11.94 29.14 -8.76
CA VAL A 410 -12.24 30.57 -8.65
C VAL A 410 -13.73 30.81 -8.89
N THR A 411 -14.35 31.63 -8.04
CA THR A 411 -15.77 31.96 -8.11
C THR A 411 -16.08 32.88 -9.30
N LYS A 412 -17.36 33.09 -9.59
CA LYS A 412 -17.84 34.00 -10.64
C LYS A 412 -17.36 35.45 -10.46
N SER A 413 -17.13 35.90 -9.23
CA SER A 413 -16.60 37.24 -8.96
C SER A 413 -15.07 37.31 -8.89
N GLY A 414 -14.37 36.19 -9.09
CA GLY A 414 -12.91 36.12 -9.06
C GLY A 414 -12.30 35.80 -7.70
N LEU A 415 -13.09 35.34 -6.73
CA LEU A 415 -12.59 34.98 -5.39
C LEU A 415 -11.98 33.58 -5.41
N GLN A 416 -10.87 33.42 -4.71
CA GLN A 416 -10.24 32.11 -4.54
C GLN A 416 -11.11 31.20 -3.67
N CYS A 417 -11.28 29.96 -4.10
CA CYS A 417 -11.97 28.96 -3.32
C CYS A 417 -11.15 28.52 -2.10
N GLN A 418 -11.82 28.36 -0.95
CA GLN A 418 -11.29 27.66 0.23
C GLN A 418 -11.27 26.16 -0.06
N ARG A 419 -10.26 25.45 0.46
CA ARG A 419 -10.22 23.99 0.36
C ARG A 419 -11.37 23.36 1.14
N TRP A 420 -11.95 22.29 0.59
CA TRP A 420 -13.10 21.61 1.19
C TRP A 420 -12.78 20.88 2.50
N ASP A 421 -11.50 20.58 2.76
CA ASP A 421 -11.04 19.97 4.01
C ASP A 421 -10.62 21.00 5.07
N GLU A 422 -10.52 22.27 4.71
CA GLU A 422 -10.23 23.35 5.64
C GLU A 422 -11.50 23.88 6.32
N GLN A 423 -11.36 24.34 7.56
CA GLN A 423 -12.47 24.92 8.34
C GLN A 423 -12.33 26.43 8.58
N ALA A 424 -11.42 27.08 7.85
CA ALA A 424 -11.15 28.51 7.93
C ALA A 424 -10.88 29.09 6.53
N PRO A 425 -11.31 30.34 6.24
CA PRO A 425 -12.07 31.23 7.13
C PRO A 425 -13.54 30.81 7.32
N GLN A 426 -14.07 29.96 6.45
CA GLN A 426 -15.47 29.54 6.48
C GLN A 426 -15.60 28.16 7.10
N LYS A 427 -16.13 28.08 8.32
CA LYS A 427 -16.49 26.80 8.94
C LYS A 427 -17.73 26.21 8.26
N HIS A 428 -17.71 24.93 7.92
CA HIS A 428 -18.79 24.28 7.17
C HIS A 428 -18.92 22.77 7.38
N SER A 429 -20.07 22.23 6.95
CA SER A 429 -20.36 20.80 6.96
C SER A 429 -20.23 20.11 5.60
N ARG A 430 -19.91 20.84 4.52
CA ARG A 430 -19.69 20.25 3.19
C ARG A 430 -18.26 19.74 3.11
N THR A 431 -18.00 18.66 3.83
CA THR A 431 -16.70 17.99 3.87
C THR A 431 -16.81 16.68 3.09
N ARG A 432 -15.68 16.15 2.64
CA ARG A 432 -15.67 14.86 1.93
C ARG A 432 -16.28 13.72 2.74
N LYS A 433 -16.16 13.78 4.07
CA LYS A 433 -16.82 12.83 4.98
C LYS A 433 -18.35 12.85 4.86
N ASN A 434 -18.94 14.03 4.68
CA ASN A 434 -20.40 14.18 4.63
C ASN A 434 -20.95 14.07 3.21
N PHE A 435 -20.10 14.29 2.19
CA PHE A 435 -20.44 14.26 0.77
C PHE A 435 -19.35 13.51 -0.02
N PRO A 436 -19.20 12.19 0.20
CA PRO A 436 -18.10 11.40 -0.38
C PRO A 436 -18.18 11.29 -1.89
N GLU A 437 -19.39 11.34 -2.46
CA GLU A 437 -19.61 11.20 -3.92
C GLU A 437 -19.34 12.48 -4.71
N SER A 438 -19.22 13.61 -4.03
CA SER A 438 -19.15 14.93 -4.67
C SER A 438 -17.71 15.32 -5.05
N ASN A 439 -16.74 14.41 -4.87
CA ASN A 439 -15.33 14.61 -5.20
C ASN A 439 -14.82 15.96 -4.67
N LEU A 440 -15.07 16.22 -3.38
CA LEU A 440 -14.64 17.44 -2.68
C LEU A 440 -13.13 17.39 -2.41
N ILE A 441 -12.35 17.56 -3.47
CA ILE A 441 -10.89 17.55 -3.47
C ILE A 441 -10.36 18.98 -3.64
N GLU A 442 -9.22 19.24 -2.99
CA GLU A 442 -8.59 20.57 -2.98
C GLU A 442 -9.62 21.67 -2.72
N ASN A 443 -9.61 22.71 -3.55
CA ASN A 443 -10.54 23.82 -3.53
C ASN A 443 -11.31 23.96 -4.86
N TYR A 444 -11.47 22.87 -5.61
CA TYR A 444 -12.17 22.93 -6.89
C TYR A 444 -13.68 23.15 -6.70
N CYS A 445 -14.30 23.88 -7.61
CA CYS A 445 -15.73 24.10 -7.62
C CYS A 445 -16.49 22.77 -7.76
N ARG A 446 -17.48 22.56 -6.90
CA ARG A 446 -18.31 21.34 -6.87
C ARG A 446 -19.75 21.70 -6.53
N ASN A 447 -20.68 20.81 -6.86
CA ASN A 447 -22.06 20.94 -6.41
C ASN A 447 -22.46 19.72 -5.55
N PRO A 448 -22.07 19.67 -4.26
CA PRO A 448 -22.37 18.54 -3.40
C PRO A 448 -23.82 18.46 -2.91
N ASP A 449 -24.55 19.57 -2.97
CA ASP A 449 -25.86 19.72 -2.33
C ASP A 449 -26.97 20.18 -3.30
N ASP A 450 -26.83 19.80 -4.58
CA ASP A 450 -27.79 20.05 -5.67
C ASP A 450 -28.26 21.51 -5.74
N GLU A 451 -27.32 22.43 -5.52
CA GLU A 451 -27.59 23.85 -5.55
C GLU A 451 -27.97 24.28 -6.97
N THR A 452 -29.07 25.03 -7.06
CA THR A 452 -29.73 25.34 -8.35
C THR A 452 -28.89 26.21 -9.29
N GLY A 453 -27.92 26.94 -8.74
CA GLY A 453 -26.98 27.77 -9.51
C GLY A 453 -25.76 27.02 -10.06
N GLY A 454 -25.67 25.70 -9.85
CA GLY A 454 -24.56 24.89 -10.32
C GLY A 454 -23.41 24.79 -9.32
N ALA A 455 -22.22 24.44 -9.81
CA ALA A 455 -21.05 24.25 -8.98
C ALA A 455 -20.61 25.55 -8.27
N TRP A 456 -20.19 25.42 -7.03
CA TRP A 456 -19.83 26.52 -6.14
C TRP A 456 -18.66 26.14 -5.25
N CYS A 457 -18.15 27.09 -4.47
CA CYS A 457 -17.17 26.83 -3.41
C CYS A 457 -17.30 27.82 -2.26
N TYR A 458 -16.79 27.44 -1.08
CA TYR A 458 -16.49 28.42 -0.03
C TYR A 458 -15.36 29.33 -0.50
N THR A 459 -15.32 30.58 -0.04
CA THR A 459 -14.28 31.53 -0.46
C THR A 459 -13.26 31.77 0.65
N THR A 460 -12.04 32.14 0.27
CA THR A 460 -11.01 32.59 1.22
C THR A 460 -11.26 34.00 1.75
N ASP A 461 -12.30 34.71 1.29
CA ASP A 461 -12.72 36.00 1.84
C ASP A 461 -13.65 35.76 3.06
N PRO A 462 -13.27 36.23 4.27
CA PRO A 462 -14.12 36.13 5.45
C PRO A 462 -15.52 36.76 5.28
N ASN A 463 -15.67 37.76 4.41
CA ASN A 463 -16.92 38.51 4.21
C ASN A 463 -17.85 37.87 3.19
N LYS A 464 -17.37 36.89 2.41
CA LYS A 464 -18.16 36.17 1.42
C LYS A 464 -18.10 34.68 1.71
N ARG A 465 -19.15 34.17 2.35
CA ARG A 465 -19.18 32.78 2.83
C ARG A 465 -18.94 31.76 1.71
N TRP A 466 -19.65 31.90 0.60
CA TRP A 466 -19.52 31.04 -0.56
C TRP A 466 -20.03 31.78 -1.79
N GLU A 467 -19.68 31.28 -2.96
CA GLU A 467 -20.21 31.79 -4.22
C GLU A 467 -20.17 30.74 -5.32
N TYR A 468 -21.08 30.87 -6.29
CA TYR A 468 -21.07 30.06 -7.51
C TYR A 468 -19.79 30.26 -8.31
N CYS A 469 -19.39 29.18 -8.97
CA CYS A 469 -18.38 29.19 -9.99
C CYS A 469 -19.02 29.29 -11.36
N ASP A 470 -18.30 29.88 -12.30
CA ASP A 470 -18.78 30.05 -13.66
C ASP A 470 -18.42 28.82 -14.51
N ILE A 471 -18.99 27.65 -14.17
CA ILE A 471 -18.69 26.40 -14.89
C ILE A 471 -19.50 26.35 -16.20
N PRO A 472 -18.87 26.06 -17.36
CA PRO A 472 -19.57 25.89 -18.62
C PRO A 472 -20.58 24.74 -18.55
N ASN A 473 -21.78 24.93 -19.11
CA ASN A 473 -22.70 23.83 -19.33
C ASN A 473 -22.22 22.97 -20.49
N CYS A 474 -22.32 21.65 -20.32
CA CYS A 474 -22.08 20.68 -21.38
C CYS A 474 -23.15 20.81 -22.47
N THR A 475 -22.90 21.72 -23.40
CA THR A 475 -23.73 21.95 -24.58
C THR A 475 -23.02 21.35 -25.78
N GLY A 476 -23.79 20.76 -26.70
CA GLY A 476 -23.25 20.36 -28.00
C GLY A 476 -22.77 21.53 -28.87
N ASP A 477 -22.82 22.75 -28.33
CA ASP A 477 -22.57 24.03 -29.01
C ASP A 477 -21.16 24.59 -28.73
N LEU A 478 -20.27 23.81 -28.10
CA LEU A 478 -18.82 24.09 -28.01
C LEU A 478 -18.10 24.01 -29.38
N GLU A 479 -18.82 23.99 -30.50
CA GLU A 479 -18.27 24.32 -31.82
C GLU A 479 -18.36 25.83 -32.16
N THR A 480 -19.02 26.66 -31.35
CA THR A 480 -19.28 28.06 -31.74
C THR A 480 -19.20 29.07 -30.59
N SER A 481 -18.03 29.24 -29.98
CA SER A 481 -17.69 30.55 -29.37
C SER A 481 -16.20 30.68 -29.02
N ALA A 482 -15.36 30.74 -30.05
CA ALA A 482 -14.14 31.56 -29.95
C ALA A 482 -14.53 33.03 -30.22
N PRO A 483 -14.21 33.94 -29.30
CA PRO A 483 -13.18 34.90 -29.66
C PRO A 483 -12.18 35.16 -28.52
N THR A 484 -10.93 34.85 -28.85
CA THR A 484 -9.76 35.74 -28.74
C THR A 484 -9.41 36.32 -27.35
N GLN A 485 -8.22 35.90 -26.89
CA GLN A 485 -7.34 36.47 -25.85
C GLN A 485 -7.43 35.85 -24.44
N SER A 486 -6.73 34.72 -24.28
CA SER A 486 -5.72 34.58 -23.21
C SER A 486 -4.39 35.13 -23.76
N PRO A 487 -3.29 35.35 -22.98
CA PRO A 487 -3.03 34.88 -21.62
C PRO A 487 -2.21 35.88 -20.76
N THR A 488 -1.84 35.46 -19.54
CA THR A 488 -0.50 35.51 -18.91
C THR A 488 -0.67 35.68 -17.39
N THR A 489 -0.11 34.87 -16.50
CA THR A 489 1.12 34.05 -16.54
C THR A 489 1.02 32.97 -15.47
N GLU A 490 1.21 31.71 -15.84
CA GLU A 490 1.91 30.73 -15.00
C GLU A 490 3.19 30.34 -15.75
N GLU A 491 4.25 30.17 -14.97
CA GLU A 491 5.65 30.21 -15.38
C GLU A 491 6.06 29.00 -16.24
N GLU A 492 6.36 29.31 -17.50
CA GLU A 492 7.46 28.79 -18.34
C GLU A 492 7.52 27.30 -18.75
N ALA A 493 6.69 26.94 -19.72
CA ALA A 493 7.09 25.97 -20.76
C ALA A 493 7.63 26.74 -21.97
N TYR A 494 8.95 26.91 -22.09
CA TYR A 494 9.55 27.67 -23.21
C TYR A 494 10.71 26.91 -23.89
N PRO A 495 10.96 27.10 -25.21
CA PRO A 495 9.98 26.89 -26.28
C PRO A 495 10.59 26.22 -27.53
N CYS A 496 11.73 25.53 -27.44
CA CYS A 496 12.56 25.24 -28.63
C CYS A 496 13.08 23.80 -28.70
N SER A 497 13.63 23.43 -29.85
CA SER A 497 14.22 22.12 -30.15
C SER A 497 15.72 22.23 -30.42
N TYR A 498 16.51 21.26 -29.95
CA TYR A 498 17.93 21.13 -30.28
C TYR A 498 18.17 20.26 -31.52
N ASP A 499 17.26 19.34 -31.81
CA ASP A 499 17.39 18.44 -32.95
C ASP A 499 17.10 19.12 -34.30
N VAL A 500 17.77 18.63 -35.34
CA VAL A 500 17.63 19.19 -36.68
C VAL A 500 16.22 18.95 -37.24
N ASP A 501 15.68 17.77 -36.99
CA ASP A 501 14.35 17.30 -37.37
C ASP A 501 13.29 17.56 -36.27
N GLN A 502 13.70 18.14 -35.14
CA GLN A 502 12.81 18.51 -34.04
C GLN A 502 12.07 17.34 -33.37
N ALA A 503 12.66 16.14 -33.39
CA ALA A 503 12.13 14.97 -32.69
C ALA A 503 12.11 15.12 -31.16
N ASP A 504 13.05 15.88 -30.60
CA ASP A 504 13.15 16.21 -29.17
C ASP A 504 12.11 17.23 -28.69
N TYR A 505 11.37 17.89 -29.59
CA TYR A 505 10.47 18.96 -29.22
C TYR A 505 9.31 18.46 -28.34
N ARG A 506 9.19 19.02 -27.13
CA ARG A 506 8.09 18.74 -26.18
C ARG A 506 7.32 20.00 -25.75
N GLY A 507 7.50 21.10 -26.47
CA GLY A 507 6.77 22.33 -26.21
C GLY A 507 5.29 22.24 -26.60
N ARG A 508 4.55 23.34 -26.38
CA ARG A 508 3.09 23.40 -26.52
C ARG A 508 2.60 24.09 -27.80
N ILE A 509 3.46 24.30 -28.81
CA ILE A 509 3.00 24.79 -30.12
C ILE A 509 2.02 23.76 -30.68
N ASN A 510 0.82 24.20 -31.04
CA ASN A 510 -0.26 23.37 -31.57
C ASN A 510 -0.91 24.00 -32.82
N GLU A 511 -0.08 24.69 -33.60
CA GLU A 511 -0.45 25.25 -34.89
C GLU A 511 0.70 25.11 -35.89
N THR A 512 0.34 25.00 -37.17
CA THR A 512 1.28 24.86 -38.27
C THR A 512 1.99 26.18 -38.54
N ALA A 513 3.08 26.19 -39.31
CA ALA A 513 3.80 27.41 -39.70
C ALA A 513 2.93 28.43 -40.47
N GLU A 514 1.80 27.97 -41.02
CA GLU A 514 0.81 28.80 -41.73
C GLU A 514 -0.39 29.18 -40.84
N GLY A 515 -0.36 28.85 -39.54
CA GLY A 515 -1.37 29.21 -38.55
C GLY A 515 -2.60 28.30 -38.47
N ILE A 516 -2.55 27.11 -39.10
CA ILE A 516 -3.67 26.15 -39.05
C ILE A 516 -3.58 25.35 -37.75
N LYS A 517 -4.70 25.23 -37.01
CA LYS A 517 -4.71 24.48 -35.75
C LYS A 517 -4.47 22.99 -35.95
N CYS A 518 -3.74 22.41 -35.01
CA CYS A 518 -3.44 20.99 -35.02
C CYS A 518 -4.63 20.16 -34.54
N GLN A 519 -4.92 19.07 -35.25
CA GLN A 519 -5.76 17.97 -34.81
C GLN A 519 -5.03 17.21 -33.69
N SER A 520 -5.78 16.79 -32.66
CA SER A 520 -5.24 15.94 -31.58
C SER A 520 -4.72 14.62 -32.12
N TRP A 521 -3.57 14.15 -31.62
CA TRP A 521 -2.99 12.86 -32.01
C TRP A 521 -3.83 11.65 -31.59
N SER A 522 -4.74 11.82 -30.62
CA SER A 522 -5.74 10.80 -30.26
C SER A 522 -7.01 10.88 -31.12
N SER A 523 -7.23 12.01 -31.81
CA SER A 523 -8.39 12.19 -32.68
C SER A 523 -8.18 11.52 -34.03
N GLN A 524 -9.25 10.96 -34.59
CA GLN A 524 -9.28 10.40 -35.95
C GLN A 524 -10.08 11.27 -36.93
N TYR A 525 -10.37 12.52 -36.56
CA TYR A 525 -11.16 13.48 -37.35
C TYR A 525 -10.53 14.90 -37.29
N PRO A 526 -10.49 15.65 -38.41
CA PRO A 526 -10.99 15.30 -39.74
C PRO A 526 -10.14 14.29 -40.51
N HIS A 527 -8.89 14.06 -40.08
CA HIS A 527 -7.97 13.14 -40.76
C HIS A 527 -7.78 11.88 -39.94
N THR A 528 -8.25 10.74 -40.43
CA THR A 528 -7.89 9.44 -39.85
C THR A 528 -6.40 9.17 -40.06
N HIS A 529 -5.72 8.63 -39.04
CA HIS A 529 -4.29 8.36 -39.09
C HIS A 529 -3.81 7.30 -38.10
N SER A 530 -2.61 6.77 -38.35
CA SER A 530 -1.97 5.73 -37.53
C SER A 530 -0.93 6.25 -36.52
N ARG A 531 -0.66 7.57 -36.50
CA ARG A 531 0.27 8.21 -35.55
C ARG A 531 -0.40 8.46 -34.20
N THR A 532 -0.51 7.41 -33.39
CA THR A 532 -1.09 7.45 -32.04
C THR A 532 -0.03 7.18 -30.98
N SER A 533 -0.26 7.62 -29.74
CA SER A 533 0.64 7.35 -28.61
C SER A 533 0.90 5.86 -28.40
N ALA A 534 -0.09 5.00 -28.65
CA ALA A 534 0.08 3.54 -28.59
C ALA A 534 1.07 2.98 -29.62
N ARG A 535 1.24 3.64 -30.77
CA ARG A 535 2.16 3.19 -31.85
C ARG A 535 3.50 3.92 -31.83
N TYR A 536 3.55 5.10 -31.21
CA TYR A 536 4.74 5.95 -31.07
C TYR A 536 4.86 6.46 -29.62
N PRO A 537 5.06 5.56 -28.64
CA PRO A 537 5.00 5.89 -27.22
C PRO A 537 6.04 6.92 -26.79
N ASP A 538 7.23 6.90 -27.39
CA ASP A 538 8.33 7.81 -27.01
C ASP A 538 8.26 9.19 -27.70
N SER A 539 7.30 9.39 -28.61
CA SER A 539 7.19 10.62 -29.39
C SER A 539 6.41 11.73 -28.69
N GLY A 540 5.91 11.50 -27.48
CA GLY A 540 5.21 12.50 -26.66
C GLY A 540 3.97 13.07 -27.35
N LEU A 541 3.17 12.20 -27.99
CA LEU A 541 1.96 12.56 -28.76
C LEU A 541 0.78 12.95 -27.85
N ASP A 542 1.01 13.91 -26.96
CA ASP A 542 0.04 14.42 -25.99
C ASP A 542 -0.78 15.56 -26.59
N GLY A 543 -2.10 15.53 -26.40
CA GLY A 543 -3.01 16.54 -26.94
C GLY A 543 -2.86 16.73 -28.44
N ASN A 544 -2.74 17.99 -28.88
CA ASN A 544 -2.55 18.36 -30.28
C ASN A 544 -1.24 19.12 -30.54
N TYR A 545 -0.23 18.94 -29.69
CA TYR A 545 1.03 19.66 -29.84
C TYR A 545 1.85 19.14 -31.02
N CYS A 546 2.58 20.01 -31.69
CA CYS A 546 3.47 19.63 -32.80
C CYS A 546 4.53 18.64 -32.33
N ARG A 547 4.71 17.54 -33.06
CA ARG A 547 5.65 16.47 -32.76
C ARG A 547 6.22 15.90 -34.04
N ASN A 548 7.29 15.13 -33.94
CA ASN A 548 7.85 14.42 -35.09
C ASN A 548 8.01 12.92 -34.80
N PRO A 549 6.93 12.12 -34.90
CA PRO A 549 6.98 10.68 -34.66
C PRO A 549 7.51 9.84 -35.85
N ASP A 550 7.73 10.43 -37.02
CA ASP A 550 8.06 9.74 -38.28
C ASP A 550 9.46 10.01 -38.83
N SER A 551 10.22 10.93 -38.22
CA SER A 551 11.41 11.51 -38.84
C SER A 551 11.10 12.34 -40.09
N GLU A 552 10.00 13.08 -40.08
CA GLU A 552 9.75 14.17 -41.05
C GLU A 552 10.81 15.28 -40.90
N PRO A 553 10.94 16.23 -41.85
CA PRO A 553 11.96 17.29 -41.77
C PRO A 553 11.86 18.26 -40.57
N GLY A 554 10.77 18.21 -39.81
CA GLY A 554 10.50 19.04 -38.64
C GLY A 554 9.27 18.56 -37.88
N ALA A 555 9.02 19.13 -36.70
CA ALA A 555 7.81 18.87 -35.93
C ALA A 555 6.58 19.33 -36.74
N TRP A 556 5.58 18.48 -36.77
CA TRP A 556 4.37 18.67 -37.57
C TRP A 556 3.14 18.22 -36.79
N CYS A 557 1.98 18.44 -37.38
CA CYS A 557 0.73 17.89 -36.87
C CYS A 557 -0.27 17.68 -38.01
N TYR A 558 -1.23 16.76 -37.80
CA TYR A 558 -2.46 16.76 -38.61
C TYR A 558 -3.20 18.08 -38.39
N THR A 559 -3.88 18.60 -39.40
CA THR A 559 -4.56 19.90 -39.26
C THR A 559 -6.06 19.73 -39.02
N THR A 560 -6.70 20.69 -38.38
CA THR A 560 -8.17 20.70 -38.23
C THR A 560 -8.89 21.12 -39.52
N ASP A 561 -8.19 21.54 -40.57
CA ASP A 561 -8.79 21.81 -41.88
C ASP A 561 -8.97 20.48 -42.62
N PRO A 562 -10.21 20.06 -42.96
CA PRO A 562 -10.47 18.81 -43.67
C PRO A 562 -9.84 18.76 -45.07
N ASN A 563 -9.42 19.89 -45.64
CA ASN A 563 -8.76 19.97 -46.94
C ASN A 563 -7.23 19.91 -46.85
N ILE A 564 -6.64 20.07 -45.66
CA ILE A 564 -5.20 20.07 -45.43
C ILE A 564 -4.86 18.99 -44.42
N ARG A 565 -4.38 17.84 -44.91
CA ARG A 565 -4.18 16.65 -44.07
C ARG A 565 -3.23 16.89 -42.91
N TRP A 566 -2.06 17.46 -43.17
CA TRP A 566 -1.04 17.76 -42.18
C TRP A 566 -0.08 18.82 -42.72
N LYS A 567 0.62 19.53 -41.84
CA LYS A 567 1.62 20.55 -42.18
C LYS A 567 2.69 20.64 -41.08
N LEU A 568 3.87 21.14 -41.45
CA LEU A 568 4.96 21.44 -40.52
C LEU A 568 4.58 22.62 -39.60
N CYS A 569 5.12 22.60 -38.39
CA CYS A 569 4.99 23.66 -37.41
C CYS A 569 6.24 24.55 -37.39
N ASP A 570 6.07 25.81 -37.02
CA ASP A 570 7.18 26.75 -36.86
C ASP A 570 7.78 26.62 -35.45
N VAL A 571 8.51 25.52 -35.22
CA VAL A 571 9.19 25.26 -33.95
C VAL A 571 10.56 25.94 -33.96
N PRO A 572 10.88 26.82 -32.98
CA PRO A 572 12.17 27.49 -32.94
C PRO A 572 13.29 26.53 -32.53
N ARG A 573 14.49 26.74 -33.06
CA ARG A 573 15.69 26.03 -32.56
C ARG A 573 16.30 26.75 -31.37
N CYS A 574 16.76 25.97 -30.40
CA CYS A 574 17.49 26.50 -29.27
C CYS A 574 18.87 27.00 -29.72
N ASP A 575 19.22 28.24 -29.37
CA ASP A 575 20.47 28.87 -29.81
C ASP A 575 21.64 28.45 -28.89
N ASP A 576 22.76 28.05 -29.48
CA ASP A 576 23.90 27.32 -28.85
C ASP A 576 24.76 28.19 -27.89
N SER A 577 24.26 29.36 -27.49
CA SER A 577 24.98 30.34 -26.67
C SER A 577 24.89 30.07 -25.16
N THR A 578 23.88 29.32 -24.71
CA THR A 578 23.67 28.96 -23.31
C THR A 578 24.55 27.80 -22.86
N GLU A 579 24.89 26.85 -23.74
CA GLU A 579 25.82 25.74 -23.43
C GLU A 579 27.29 26.19 -23.42
N ARG A 580 27.70 27.11 -24.31
CA ARG A 580 29.04 27.72 -24.24
C ARG A 580 29.28 28.46 -22.92
N ARG A 581 28.28 29.17 -22.40
CA ARG A 581 28.37 29.86 -21.10
C ARG A 581 28.47 28.87 -19.93
N LYS A 582 27.77 27.74 -20.00
CA LYS A 582 27.80 26.69 -18.97
C LYS A 582 29.08 25.84 -19.02
N ARG A 583 29.74 25.67 -20.17
CA ARG A 583 31.06 25.02 -20.27
C ARG A 583 32.19 25.93 -19.81
N GLN A 584 32.13 27.21 -20.15
CA GLN A 584 33.10 28.22 -19.67
C GLN A 584 33.08 28.43 -18.16
N LEU A 585 31.94 28.19 -17.50
CA LEU A 585 31.79 28.19 -16.03
C LEU A 585 32.19 26.86 -15.38
N ARG A 586 32.29 25.76 -16.16
CA ARG A 586 32.74 24.44 -15.71
C ARG A 586 34.23 24.16 -16.03
N GLY A 587 34.88 25.04 -16.78
CA GLY A 587 36.31 24.92 -17.10
C GLY A 587 36.64 23.87 -18.18
N GLU A 588 35.71 23.58 -19.08
CA GLU A 588 35.90 22.72 -20.26
C GLU A 588 35.93 23.51 -21.57
#